data_AF-A0A3C1SSZ8-F1
#
_entry.id   AF-A0A3C1SSZ8-F1
#
_cell.length_a   1.000
_cell.length_b   1.000
_cell.length_c   1.000
_cell.angle_alpha   90.00
_cell.angle_beta   90.00
_cell.angle_gamma   90.00
#
_symmetry.space_group_name_H-M   'P 1'
#
loop_
_entity.id
_entity.type
_entity.pdbx_description
1 polymer ?
#
loop_
_entity_poly.entity_id
_entity_poly.type
_entity_poly.pdbx_seq_one_letter_code
_entity_poly.pdbx_strand_id
1 'polypeptide(L)'
;MPFSLHGIGVSRGYAIGRTYLLQRNQPEITEYTIPDAIIEDEVQRFLTGLELARRQLLEIRKRAPRTASDDITAFIDTHLLMLGDASLTEAPANLIRTLKCNAEWALKVQRDMLVQVFEEMDDPYLRTRKDDVEHVVRRVQRILVTDDPAYLNEGDYSELAGSRL
;
A
#
# COMPACT_ATOMS: atom_id res chain seq x y z
N MET A 1 -34.85 -12.17 -22.62
CA MET A 1 -34.45 -10.76 -22.54
C MET A 1 -32.99 -10.65 -22.95
N PRO A 2 -32.64 -9.95 -24.03
CA PRO A 2 -31.24 -9.68 -24.33
C PRO A 2 -30.66 -8.69 -23.30
N PHE A 3 -29.43 -8.93 -22.83
CA PHE A 3 -28.70 -7.96 -22.02
C PHE A 3 -27.85 -7.08 -22.95
N SER A 4 -27.83 -5.78 -22.68
CA SER A 4 -26.99 -4.81 -23.41
C SER A 4 -26.00 -4.19 -22.44
N LEU A 5 -24.72 -4.18 -22.82
CA LEU A 5 -23.65 -3.52 -22.08
C LEU A 5 -23.31 -2.19 -22.77
N HIS A 6 -23.26 -1.12 -21.98
CA HIS A 6 -22.92 0.22 -22.46
C HIS A 6 -21.57 0.63 -21.89
N GLY A 7 -20.76 1.36 -22.67
CA GLY A 7 -19.45 1.86 -22.24
C GLY A 7 -18.96 2.99 -23.14
N ILE A 8 -17.81 3.59 -22.77
CA ILE A 8 -17.16 4.65 -23.54
C ILE A 8 -16.12 4.01 -24.46
N GLY A 9 -16.26 4.20 -25.78
CA GLY A 9 -15.32 3.66 -26.76
C GLY A 9 -14.00 4.43 -26.77
N VAL A 10 -12.92 3.79 -26.34
CA VAL A 10 -11.55 4.37 -26.32
C VAL A 10 -10.72 4.03 -27.57
N SER A 11 -11.08 2.99 -28.32
CA SER A 11 -10.37 2.57 -29.54
C SER A 11 -11.34 1.92 -30.54
N ARG A 12 -10.96 1.91 -31.83
CA ARG A 12 -11.74 1.30 -32.92
C ARG A 12 -11.33 -0.18 -33.10
N GLY A 13 -12.30 -1.06 -33.34
CA GLY A 13 -12.05 -2.48 -33.68
C GLY A 13 -12.90 -3.45 -32.87
N TYR A 14 -12.73 -4.76 -33.13
CA TYR A 14 -13.30 -5.85 -32.34
C TYR A 14 -12.22 -6.88 -32.00
N ALA A 15 -12.37 -7.56 -30.86
CA ALA A 15 -11.47 -8.62 -30.40
C ALA A 15 -12.29 -9.83 -29.96
N ILE A 16 -11.79 -11.04 -30.21
CA ILE A 16 -12.39 -12.30 -29.80
C ILE A 16 -11.34 -13.08 -29.01
N GLY A 17 -11.63 -13.43 -27.77
CA GLY A 17 -10.69 -14.12 -26.91
C GLY A 17 -11.28 -14.49 -25.55
N ARG A 18 -10.51 -15.22 -24.75
CA ARG A 18 -10.88 -15.50 -23.36
C ARG A 18 -10.76 -14.22 -22.54
N THR A 19 -11.75 -13.97 -21.69
CA THR A 19 -11.73 -12.86 -20.75
C THR A 19 -11.06 -13.29 -19.45
N TYR A 20 -10.39 -12.34 -18.80
CA TYR A 20 -9.87 -12.52 -17.45
C TYR A 20 -10.50 -11.47 -16.54
N LEU A 21 -11.17 -11.89 -15.49
CA LEU A 21 -11.73 -10.98 -14.50
C LEU A 21 -10.65 -10.67 -13.47
N LEU A 22 -10.02 -9.51 -13.59
CA LEU A 22 -9.04 -9.05 -12.61
C LEU A 22 -9.76 -8.41 -11.41
N GLN A 23 -10.14 -9.22 -10.42
CA GLN A 23 -10.61 -8.71 -9.14
C GLN A 23 -9.42 -8.21 -8.33
N ARG A 24 -9.27 -6.89 -8.25
CA ARG A 24 -8.33 -6.24 -7.34
C ARG A 24 -9.08 -5.92 -6.04
N ASN A 25 -9.41 -6.93 -5.24
CA ASN A 25 -9.93 -6.66 -3.90
C ASN A 25 -8.87 -5.82 -3.16
N GLN A 26 -9.30 -4.68 -2.61
CA GLN A 26 -8.46 -3.99 -1.65
C GLN A 26 -8.46 -4.89 -0.40
N PRO A 27 -7.28 -5.21 0.16
CA PRO A 27 -7.26 -5.90 1.43
C PRO A 27 -7.97 -5.00 2.45
N GLU A 28 -8.96 -5.56 3.13
CA GLU A 28 -9.57 -4.89 4.27
C GLU A 28 -8.51 -4.86 5.38
N ILE A 29 -8.06 -3.66 5.73
CA ILE A 29 -7.04 -3.48 6.75
C ILE A 29 -7.73 -3.34 8.10
N THR A 30 -7.68 -4.42 8.87
CA THR A 30 -8.16 -4.47 10.25
C THR A 30 -7.06 -4.01 11.21
N GLU A 31 -7.45 -3.21 12.20
CA GLU A 31 -6.60 -2.83 13.32
C GLU A 31 -6.52 -3.98 14.34
N TYR A 32 -5.30 -4.27 14.80
CA TYR A 32 -5.09 -5.05 16.01
C TYR A 32 -3.95 -4.48 16.85
N THR A 33 -4.04 -4.69 18.16
CA THR A 33 -3.01 -4.27 19.11
C THR A 33 -1.89 -5.31 19.17
N ILE A 34 -0.64 -4.84 19.20
CA ILE A 34 0.55 -5.69 19.33
C ILE A 34 1.16 -5.56 20.74
N PRO A 35 1.69 -6.66 21.31
CA PRO A 35 2.42 -6.60 22.58
C PRO A 35 3.71 -5.76 22.50
N ASP A 36 4.08 -5.13 23.62
CA ASP A 36 5.28 -4.29 23.73
C ASP A 36 6.57 -5.01 23.30
N ALA A 37 6.62 -6.32 23.52
CA ALA A 37 7.78 -7.16 23.18
C ALA A 37 8.06 -7.26 21.68
N ILE A 38 7.05 -7.04 20.82
CA ILE A 38 7.18 -7.21 19.36
C ILE A 38 7.02 -5.89 18.58
N ILE A 39 6.94 -4.74 19.27
CA ILE A 39 6.76 -3.44 18.62
C ILE A 39 7.87 -3.15 17.61
N GLU A 40 9.13 -3.33 18.00
CA GLU A 40 10.25 -3.04 17.09
C GLU A 40 10.37 -4.08 15.97
N ASP A 41 9.96 -5.33 16.20
CA ASP A 41 9.87 -6.34 15.15
C ASP A 41 8.81 -5.94 14.10
N GLU A 42 7.68 -5.39 14.54
CA GLU A 42 6.64 -4.90 13.65
C GLU A 42 7.10 -3.66 12.86
N VAL A 43 7.84 -2.74 13.50
CA VAL A 43 8.49 -1.63 12.78
C VAL A 43 9.49 -2.17 11.75
N GLN A 44 10.26 -3.19 12.08
CA GLN A 44 11.21 -3.80 11.15
C GLN A 44 10.49 -4.50 9.98
N ARG A 45 9.36 -5.17 10.23
CA ARG A 45 8.49 -5.75 9.20
C ARG A 45 7.99 -4.67 8.26
N PHE A 46 7.52 -3.55 8.80
CA PHE A 46 7.09 -2.39 8.04
C PHE A 46 8.20 -1.84 7.13
N LEU A 47 9.40 -1.58 7.67
CA LEU A 47 10.55 -1.07 6.91
C LEU A 47 11.01 -2.05 5.83
N THR A 48 10.94 -3.35 6.11
CA THR A 48 11.25 -4.40 5.13
C THR A 48 10.24 -4.40 3.99
N GLY A 49 8.95 -4.21 4.29
CA GLY A 49 7.89 -4.05 3.29
C GLY A 49 8.09 -2.84 2.38
N LEU A 50 8.50 -1.69 2.95
CA LEU A 50 8.87 -0.49 2.20
C LEU A 50 10.04 -0.75 1.25
N GLU A 51 11.10 -1.38 1.75
CA GLU A 51 12.28 -1.69 0.93
C GLU A 51 11.94 -2.70 -0.19
N LEU A 52 11.07 -3.68 0.08
CA LEU A 52 10.59 -4.60 -0.96
C LEU A 52 9.78 -3.84 -2.03
N ALA A 53 8.90 -2.92 -1.64
CA ALA A 53 8.14 -2.08 -2.57
C ALA A 53 9.08 -1.25 -3.46
N ARG A 54 10.12 -0.66 -2.86
CA ARG A 54 11.13 0.13 -3.57
C ARG A 54 11.91 -0.73 -4.57
N ARG A 55 12.34 -1.93 -4.17
CA ARG A 55 13.03 -2.89 -5.06
C ARG A 55 12.16 -3.30 -6.22
N GLN A 56 10.88 -3.62 -5.98
CA GLN A 56 9.95 -3.99 -7.05
C GLN A 56 9.78 -2.85 -8.07
N LEU A 57 9.70 -1.60 -7.63
CA LEU A 57 9.63 -0.43 -8.53
C LEU A 57 10.92 -0.23 -9.33
N LEU A 58 12.09 -0.39 -8.70
CA LEU A 58 13.36 -0.31 -9.41
C LEU A 58 13.50 -1.41 -10.47
N GLU A 59 13.03 -2.62 -10.20
CA GLU A 59 13.02 -3.70 -11.19
C GLU A 59 12.06 -3.41 -12.34
N ILE A 60 10.88 -2.83 -12.08
CA ILE A 60 9.97 -2.36 -13.13
C ILE A 60 10.66 -1.29 -13.98
N ARG A 61 11.34 -0.32 -13.34
CA ARG A 61 12.08 0.74 -14.04
C ARG A 61 13.18 0.17 -14.94
N LYS A 62 13.96 -0.80 -14.46
CA LYS A 62 15.04 -1.44 -15.24
C LYS A 62 14.52 -2.24 -16.43
N ARG A 63 13.36 -2.87 -16.29
CA ARG A 63 12.73 -3.68 -17.34
C ARG A 63 11.95 -2.85 -18.35
N ALA A 64 11.71 -1.57 -18.07
CA ALA A 64 11.05 -0.67 -19.01
C ALA A 64 11.88 -0.57 -20.30
N PRO A 65 11.27 -0.77 -21.48
CA PRO A 65 11.96 -0.58 -22.76
C PRO A 65 12.53 0.83 -22.86
N ARG A 66 13.61 1.02 -23.61
CA ARG A 66 14.13 2.37 -23.94
C ARG A 66 13.12 3.25 -24.69
N THR A 67 12.08 2.63 -25.25
CA THR A 67 10.95 3.30 -25.93
C THR A 67 9.77 3.58 -25.00
N ALA A 68 9.87 3.26 -23.70
CA ALA A 68 8.85 3.66 -22.74
C ALA A 68 8.73 5.19 -22.72
N SER A 69 7.51 5.70 -22.63
CA SER A 69 7.29 7.15 -22.51
C SER A 69 8.06 7.68 -21.29
N ASP A 70 8.64 8.87 -21.43
CA ASP A 70 9.25 9.62 -20.32
C ASP A 70 8.26 9.76 -19.15
N ASP A 71 6.95 9.82 -19.44
CA ASP A 71 5.89 9.88 -18.44
C ASP A 71 5.87 8.65 -17.51
N ILE A 72 6.13 7.45 -18.05
CA ILE A 72 6.15 6.20 -17.26
C ILE A 72 7.35 6.22 -16.31
N THR A 73 8.50 6.71 -16.79
CA THR A 73 9.71 6.81 -15.98
C THR A 73 9.53 7.85 -14.87
N ALA A 74 8.97 9.02 -15.20
CA ALA A 74 8.68 10.08 -14.24
C ALA A 74 7.66 9.63 -13.17
N PHE A 75 6.65 8.86 -13.57
CA PHE A 75 5.69 8.25 -12.65
C PHE A 75 6.37 7.33 -11.63
N ILE A 76 7.23 6.41 -12.10
CA ILE A 76 7.96 5.49 -11.22
C ILE A 76 8.90 6.25 -10.29
N ASP A 77 9.61 7.25 -10.79
CA ASP A 77 10.55 8.05 -10.00
C ASP A 77 9.85 8.85 -8.90
N THR A 78 8.66 9.37 -9.19
CA THR A 78 7.80 10.02 -8.18
C THR A 78 7.41 9.05 -7.07
N HIS A 79 7.03 7.82 -7.41
CA HIS A 79 6.67 6.80 -6.42
C HIS A 79 7.88 6.36 -5.58
N LEU A 80 9.07 6.28 -6.19
CA LEU A 80 10.31 5.99 -5.47
C LEU A 80 10.68 7.11 -4.49
N LEU A 81 10.47 8.37 -4.87
CA LEU A 81 10.68 9.52 -3.99
C LEU A 81 9.73 9.47 -2.79
N MET A 82 8.44 9.20 -3.03
CA MET A 82 7.44 9.06 -1.97
C MET A 82 7.79 7.94 -0.97
N LEU A 83 8.25 6.78 -1.46
CA LEU A 83 8.67 5.67 -0.59
C LEU A 83 9.89 5.99 0.29
N GLY A 84 10.64 7.05 -0.02
CA GLY A 84 11.76 7.53 0.80
C GLY A 84 11.40 8.72 1.70
N ASP A 85 10.17 9.23 1.63
CA ASP A 85 9.75 10.41 2.39
C ASP A 85 9.43 10.05 3.86
N ALA A 86 9.76 10.94 4.80
CA ALA A 86 9.52 10.73 6.23
C ALA A 86 8.03 10.55 6.56
N SER A 87 7.14 11.16 5.77
CA SER A 87 5.69 11.01 5.92
C SER A 87 5.18 9.61 5.61
N LEU A 88 5.92 8.78 4.88
CA LEU A 88 5.56 7.39 4.56
C LEU A 88 6.54 6.37 5.16
N THR A 89 7.60 6.82 5.82
CA THR A 89 8.60 5.95 6.46
C THR A 89 8.59 6.15 7.98
N GLU A 90 8.99 7.32 8.48
CA GLU A 90 9.10 7.58 9.91
C GLU A 90 7.73 7.75 10.60
N ALA A 91 6.79 8.45 9.97
CA ALA A 91 5.48 8.71 10.58
C ALA A 91 4.68 7.42 10.86
N PRO A 92 4.51 6.46 9.91
CA PRO A 92 3.88 5.18 10.22
C PRO A 92 4.65 4.36 11.26
N ALA A 93 5.99 4.35 11.22
CA ALA A 93 6.80 3.65 12.22
C ALA A 93 6.56 4.20 13.64
N ASN A 94 6.40 5.52 13.77
CA ASN A 94 6.05 6.15 15.04
C ASN A 94 4.62 5.83 15.47
N LEU A 95 3.66 5.74 14.54
CA LEU A 95 2.30 5.29 14.85
C LEU A 95 2.28 3.85 15.38
N ILE A 96 3.04 2.92 14.79
CA ILE A 96 3.21 1.55 15.31
C ILE A 96 3.67 1.57 16.76
N ARG A 97 4.72 2.35 17.08
CA ARG A 97 5.27 2.45 18.45
C ARG A 97 4.33 3.08 19.45
N THR A 98 3.64 4.15 19.05
CA THR A 98 2.83 4.96 19.96
C THR A 98 1.44 4.36 20.20
N LEU A 99 0.81 3.84 19.15
CA LEU A 99 -0.52 3.25 19.20
C LEU A 99 -0.48 1.74 19.44
N LYS A 100 0.71 1.14 19.38
CA LYS A 100 0.92 -0.32 19.52
C LYS A 100 0.01 -1.09 18.57
N CYS A 101 -0.01 -0.67 17.31
CA CYS A 101 -0.86 -1.25 16.27
C CYS A 101 -0.03 -1.86 15.14
N ASN A 102 -0.67 -2.69 14.32
CA ASN A 102 -0.05 -3.32 13.17
C ASN A 102 0.33 -2.33 12.05
N ALA A 103 1.36 -2.70 11.28
CA ALA A 103 2.00 -1.89 10.27
C ALA A 103 1.07 -1.43 9.15
N GLU A 104 0.20 -2.32 8.66
CA GLU A 104 -0.75 -2.01 7.60
C GLU A 104 -1.74 -0.94 8.04
N TRP A 105 -2.16 -1.02 9.31
CA TRP A 105 -3.09 -0.06 9.88
C TRP A 105 -2.42 1.29 10.14
N ALA A 106 -1.23 1.30 10.76
CA ALA A 106 -0.45 2.52 10.93
C ALA A 106 -0.22 3.26 9.60
N LEU A 107 0.10 2.52 8.53
CA LEU A 107 0.27 3.09 7.20
C LEU A 107 -1.06 3.62 6.60
N LYS A 108 -2.19 2.95 6.88
CA LYS A 108 -3.51 3.44 6.45
C LYS A 108 -3.87 4.74 7.17
N VAL A 109 -3.66 4.84 8.49
CA VAL A 109 -3.87 6.07 9.27
C VAL A 109 -3.11 7.22 8.64
N GLN A 110 -1.81 7.02 8.40
CA GLN A 110 -0.96 8.05 7.83
C GLN A 110 -1.38 8.45 6.41
N ARG A 111 -1.81 7.49 5.60
CA ARG A 111 -2.37 7.75 4.27
C ARG A 111 -3.65 8.57 4.33
N ASP A 112 -4.56 8.23 5.24
CA ASP A 112 -5.85 8.94 5.37
C ASP A 112 -5.60 10.40 5.78
N MET A 113 -4.63 10.65 6.67
CA MET A 113 -4.16 12.01 7.00
C MET A 113 -3.59 12.76 5.79
N LEU A 114 -2.69 12.13 5.02
CA LEU A 114 -2.09 12.74 3.84
C LEU A 114 -3.14 13.04 2.75
N VAL A 115 -4.06 12.12 2.51
CA VAL A 115 -5.15 12.31 1.55
C VAL A 115 -6.03 13.49 1.94
N GLN A 116 -6.39 13.62 3.22
CA GLN A 116 -7.17 14.76 3.69
C GLN A 116 -6.45 16.09 3.41
N VAL A 117 -5.15 16.18 3.66
CA VAL A 117 -4.35 17.38 3.34
C VAL A 117 -4.44 17.72 1.85
N PHE A 118 -4.35 16.72 0.96
CA PHE A 118 -4.49 16.96 -0.48
C PHE A 118 -5.91 17.37 -0.89
N GLU A 119 -6.95 16.82 -0.25
CA GLU A 119 -8.35 17.18 -0.55
C GLU A 119 -8.69 18.61 -0.15
N GLU A 120 -8.08 19.12 0.91
CA GLU A 120 -8.24 20.49 1.39
C GLU A 120 -7.52 21.54 0.51
N MET A 121 -6.67 21.12 -0.43
CA MET A 121 -5.97 22.06 -1.32
C MET A 121 -6.92 22.69 -2.35
N ASP A 122 -6.76 23.98 -2.66
CA ASP A 122 -7.61 24.67 -3.64
C ASP A 122 -7.31 24.28 -5.10
N ASP A 123 -6.05 23.95 -5.41
CA ASP A 123 -5.60 23.63 -6.75
C ASP A 123 -6.06 22.22 -7.17
N PRO A 124 -6.94 22.09 -8.20
CA PRO A 124 -7.43 20.80 -8.67
C PRO A 124 -6.31 19.87 -9.17
N TYR A 125 -5.22 20.42 -9.71
CA TYR A 125 -4.08 19.62 -10.14
C TYR A 125 -3.35 19.00 -8.94
N LEU A 126 -3.14 19.76 -7.86
CA LEU A 126 -2.48 19.24 -6.66
C LEU A 126 -3.34 18.19 -5.94
N ARG A 127 -4.67 18.31 -5.99
CA ARG A 127 -5.59 17.27 -5.48
C ARG A 127 -5.37 15.91 -6.15
N THR A 128 -4.99 15.86 -7.42
CA THR A 128 -4.74 14.58 -8.11
C THR A 128 -3.56 13.80 -7.53
N ARG A 129 -2.64 14.46 -6.82
CA ARG A 129 -1.50 13.78 -6.17
C ARG A 129 -1.92 12.86 -5.03
N LYS A 130 -3.14 12.99 -4.50
CA LYS A 130 -3.69 12.04 -3.53
C LYS A 130 -3.72 10.61 -4.08
N ASP A 131 -3.99 10.46 -5.39
CA ASP A 131 -4.08 9.16 -6.05
C ASP A 131 -2.70 8.48 -6.09
N ASP A 132 -1.62 9.25 -6.26
CA ASP A 132 -0.25 8.73 -6.19
C ASP A 132 0.08 8.22 -4.77
N VAL A 133 -0.31 8.96 -3.73
CA VAL A 133 -0.13 8.53 -2.33
C VAL A 133 -0.91 7.23 -2.07
N GLU A 134 -2.17 7.17 -2.49
CA GLU A 134 -2.98 5.95 -2.37
C GLU A 134 -2.34 4.76 -3.07
N HIS A 135 -1.79 4.97 -4.28
CA HIS A 135 -1.12 3.92 -5.04
C HIS A 135 0.15 3.40 -4.35
N VAL A 136 0.99 4.30 -3.84
CA VAL A 136 2.20 3.93 -3.10
C VAL A 136 1.84 3.13 -1.85
N VAL A 137 0.91 3.65 -1.04
CA VAL A 137 0.47 3.02 0.20
C VAL A 137 -0.13 1.64 -0.07
N ARG A 138 -1.00 1.52 -1.08
CA ARG A 138 -1.64 0.25 -1.43
C ARG A 138 -0.61 -0.79 -1.85
N ARG A 139 0.48 -0.41 -2.53
CA ARG A 139 1.56 -1.33 -2.88
C ARG A 139 2.23 -1.90 -1.61
N VAL A 140 2.57 -1.04 -0.68
CA VAL A 140 3.22 -1.45 0.58
C VAL A 140 2.26 -2.32 1.42
N GLN A 141 1.00 -1.91 1.56
CA GLN A 141 -0.01 -2.71 2.27
C GLN A 141 -0.18 -4.11 1.69
N ARG A 142 -0.17 -4.25 0.36
CA ARG A 142 -0.25 -5.59 -0.26
C ARG A 142 0.95 -6.47 0.08
N ILE A 143 2.14 -5.88 0.15
CA ILE A 143 3.33 -6.61 0.57
C ILE A 143 3.16 -7.07 2.01
N LEU A 144 2.77 -6.17 2.91
CA LEU A 144 2.62 -6.47 4.32
C LEU A 144 1.52 -7.51 4.59
N VAL A 145 0.38 -7.46 3.87
CA VAL A 145 -0.69 -8.47 3.96
C VAL A 145 -0.29 -9.81 3.35
N THR A 146 0.58 -9.83 2.34
CA THR A 146 1.06 -11.10 1.75
C THR A 146 2.17 -11.72 2.59
N ASP A 147 2.97 -10.88 3.24
CA ASP A 147 3.97 -11.22 4.24
C ASP A 147 3.34 -11.35 5.63
N ASP A 148 2.00 -11.33 5.72
CA ASP A 148 1.26 -11.58 6.96
C ASP A 148 1.63 -12.99 7.40
N PRO A 149 2.45 -13.11 8.45
CA PRO A 149 2.84 -14.41 8.89
C PRO A 149 1.61 -15.01 9.56
N ALA A 150 1.49 -16.33 9.52
CA ALA A 150 0.47 -17.08 10.24
C ALA A 150 0.54 -16.94 11.79
N TYR A 151 1.07 -15.84 12.36
CA TYR A 151 1.24 -15.59 13.80
C TYR A 151 -0.07 -15.25 14.54
N LEU A 152 -1.21 -15.16 13.85
CA LEU A 152 -2.53 -15.17 14.50
C LEU A 152 -3.19 -16.56 14.54
N ASN A 153 -2.57 -17.59 13.95
CA ASN A 153 -3.14 -18.94 13.87
C ASN A 153 -2.49 -20.00 14.77
N GLU A 154 -1.55 -19.64 15.65
CA GLU A 154 -1.04 -20.55 16.68
C GLU A 154 -1.22 -19.96 18.08
N GLY A 155 -1.87 -20.73 18.96
CA GLY A 155 -2.41 -20.35 20.26
C GLY A 155 -1.41 -20.06 21.39
N ASP A 156 -0.21 -19.53 21.10
CA ASP A 156 0.87 -19.42 22.09
C ASP A 156 0.93 -18.10 22.87
N TYR A 157 0.20 -17.05 22.46
CA TYR A 157 0.18 -15.78 23.22
C TYR A 157 -0.86 -15.73 24.34
N SER A 158 -1.74 -16.73 24.43
CA SER A 158 -2.68 -16.86 25.55
C SER A 158 -1.98 -17.15 26.88
N GLU A 159 -0.77 -17.72 26.85
CA GLU A 159 0.02 -18.02 28.04
C GLU A 159 0.84 -16.82 28.55
N LEU A 160 1.18 -15.86 27.69
CA LEU A 160 1.95 -14.67 28.08
C LEU A 160 1.11 -13.57 28.76
N ALA A 161 -0.23 -13.66 28.67
CA ALA A 161 -1.15 -12.85 29.46
C ALA A 161 -1.37 -13.38 30.90
N GLY A 162 -0.90 -14.61 31.21
CA GLY A 162 -1.10 -15.27 32.50
C GLY A 162 0.03 -15.08 33.52
N SER A 163 1.12 -14.40 33.16
CA SER A 163 2.27 -14.21 34.06
C SER A 163 2.62 -12.74 34.26
N ARG A 164 1.72 -12.03 34.94
CA ARG A 164 2.00 -10.94 35.90
C ARG A 164 0.67 -10.34 36.36
N LEU A 165 0.16 -10.92 37.46
CA LEU A 165 -0.78 -10.39 38.46
C LEU A 165 -2.06 -9.71 37.95
#